data_AF-A0A1Q4FQF8-F1
#
_entry.id   AF-A0A1Q4FQF8-F1
#
_cell.length_a   1.000
_cell.length_b   1.000
_cell.length_c   1.000
_cell.angle_alpha   90.00
_cell.angle_beta   90.00
_cell.angle_gamma   90.00
#
_symmetry.space_group_name_H-M   'P 1'
#
loop_
_entity.id
_entity.type
_entity.pdbx_description
1 polymer ?
#
loop_
_entity_poly.entity_id
_entity_poly.type
_entity_poly.pdbx_seq_one_letter_code
_entity_poly.pdbx_strand_id
1 'polypeptide(L)'
;MFTALLAALTACGSHQEPPVQSTATPLLGAYRAPDGAVVEFLADGRFRTSGATAGRFTVEGNRVVLDFNTGKARTGERLGPDVVRLDAEGMSVRFYRLGSAAAQTPEATQAPPPPPEPAKPVPDRSVPLTQYTPLAEPDALPWLAAAFSERPLTEDEKLLLLPGGEGVADAFARKDLVDRQLPALDARLEALKKSRYVRFTATTVPSNGAAADANGAGAIWLVNGASGGRVVLEPYDLERKGFPVPCLNRGGLASFRGGANATFPFDAPERGCLLPVADEAAARVLEAARVKFGGFYLRADVYAFVAGANDGSVELVPVRLVVSVLDPADPGHRTVLGTASVEL
;
A
#
# COMPACT_ATOMS: atom_id res chain seq x y z
N MET A 1 14.76 71.17 21.08
CA MET A 1 16.19 70.78 21.04
C MET A 1 16.29 69.29 21.30
N PHE A 2 17.28 68.61 20.70
CA PHE A 2 17.83 67.32 21.18
C PHE A 2 18.29 67.47 22.66
N THR A 3 18.56 66.46 23.51
CA THR A 3 18.93 65.02 23.38
C THR A 3 18.63 64.43 24.78
N ALA A 4 18.02 63.27 25.07
CA ALA A 4 18.22 61.88 24.59
C ALA A 4 19.67 61.36 24.82
N LEU A 5 19.94 60.22 25.48
CA LEU A 5 19.07 59.16 25.99
C LEU A 5 19.72 58.40 27.18
N LEU A 6 18.92 58.13 28.21
CA LEU A 6 18.95 56.94 29.09
C LEU A 6 19.04 55.62 28.26
N ALA A 7 19.31 54.41 28.72
CA ALA A 7 19.97 53.79 29.89
C ALA A 7 20.15 52.27 29.50
N ALA A 8 20.71 51.33 30.27
CA ALA A 8 21.20 51.32 31.65
C ALA A 8 22.34 50.28 31.82
N LEU A 9 23.15 50.47 32.86
CA LEU A 9 23.82 49.41 33.63
C LEU A 9 23.10 49.42 35.00
N THR A 10 22.80 48.34 35.72
CA THR A 10 23.60 47.14 36.01
C THR A 10 22.73 45.96 36.50
N ALA A 11 23.21 44.74 36.27
CA ALA A 11 23.13 43.55 37.14
C ALA A 11 21.78 42.99 37.65
N CYS A 12 21.46 41.77 37.18
CA CYS A 12 21.53 40.60 38.07
C CYS A 12 21.87 39.35 37.24
N GLY A 13 22.83 38.54 37.71
CA GLY A 13 23.26 37.36 36.97
C GLY A 13 22.39 36.14 37.28
N SER A 14 21.82 35.54 36.24
CA SER A 14 21.57 34.10 36.20
C SER A 14 22.54 33.50 35.17
N HIS A 15 23.11 32.33 35.49
CA HIS A 15 23.93 31.59 34.54
C HIS A 15 23.04 31.14 33.37
N GLN A 16 23.07 31.90 32.28
CA GLN A 16 22.64 31.43 30.98
C GLN A 16 23.90 30.89 30.30
N GLU A 17 23.95 29.58 30.10
CA GLU A 17 24.98 28.96 29.26
C GLU A 17 25.05 29.70 27.92
N PRO A 18 26.24 29.84 27.30
CA PRO A 18 26.34 30.42 25.98
C PRO A 18 25.38 29.64 25.07
N PRO A 19 24.57 30.30 24.22
CA PRO A 19 23.66 29.60 23.33
C PRO A 19 24.49 28.62 22.51
N VAL A 20 24.28 27.32 22.75
CA VAL A 20 25.01 26.25 22.08
C VAL A 20 24.80 26.49 20.59
N GLN A 21 25.84 26.98 19.92
CA GLN A 21 25.79 27.26 18.50
C GLN A 21 25.60 25.91 17.82
N SER A 22 24.36 25.61 17.47
CA SER A 22 24.00 24.36 16.81
C SER A 22 24.66 24.36 15.43
N THR A 23 25.83 23.72 15.36
CA THR A 23 26.60 23.46 14.14
C THR A 23 25.88 22.48 13.21
N ALA A 24 24.70 22.01 13.60
CA ALA A 24 23.86 21.13 12.83
C ALA A 24 23.26 21.89 11.64
N THR A 25 23.74 21.57 10.42
CA THR A 25 23.24 22.09 9.13
C THR A 25 21.72 22.25 9.15
N PRO A 26 21.13 23.40 8.77
CA PRO A 26 19.70 23.59 8.87
C PRO A 26 18.96 22.56 8.02
N LEU A 27 17.87 22.02 8.55
CA LEU A 27 17.08 20.98 7.91
C LEU A 27 16.30 21.58 6.74
N LEU A 28 16.93 21.69 5.57
CA LEU A 28 16.44 22.46 4.43
C LEU A 28 16.61 21.73 3.10
N GLY A 29 15.63 21.90 2.22
CA GLY A 29 15.53 21.23 0.94
C GLY A 29 14.57 20.04 0.98
N ALA A 30 14.49 19.31 -0.14
CA ALA A 30 13.61 18.16 -0.29
C ALA A 30 14.26 16.87 0.22
N TYR A 31 13.49 16.07 0.94
CA TYR A 31 13.86 14.74 1.41
C TYR A 31 12.81 13.73 0.92
N ARG A 32 13.24 12.53 0.53
CA ARG A 32 12.39 11.47 -0.03
C ARG A 32 12.46 10.20 0.82
N ALA A 33 11.32 9.57 1.07
CA ALA A 33 11.22 8.24 1.69
C ALA A 33 11.26 7.11 0.63
N PRO A 34 11.57 5.86 1.03
CA PRO A 34 11.65 4.72 0.10
C PRO A 34 10.36 4.43 -0.69
N ASP A 35 9.20 4.77 -0.11
CA ASP A 35 7.87 4.69 -0.74
C ASP A 35 7.61 5.77 -1.81
N GLY A 36 8.55 6.70 -1.99
CA GLY A 36 8.46 7.82 -2.94
C GLY A 36 7.85 9.10 -2.34
N ALA A 37 7.38 9.10 -1.09
CA ALA A 37 6.85 10.30 -0.45
C ALA A 37 7.94 11.38 -0.29
N VAL A 38 7.59 12.64 -0.56
CA VAL A 38 8.53 13.77 -0.48
C VAL A 38 8.08 14.79 0.57
N VAL A 39 9.03 15.22 1.41
CA VAL A 39 8.89 16.33 2.35
C VAL A 39 9.92 17.40 1.99
N GLU A 40 9.48 18.63 1.73
CA GLU A 40 10.34 19.78 1.48
C GLU A 40 10.34 20.72 2.69
N PHE A 41 11.52 20.99 3.24
CA PHE A 41 11.71 21.93 4.34
C PHE A 41 12.25 23.29 3.83
N LEU A 42 11.56 24.37 4.20
CA LEU A 42 11.79 25.72 3.69
C LEU A 42 12.50 26.61 4.72
N ALA A 43 13.27 27.57 4.23
CA ALA A 43 14.10 28.48 5.05
C ALA A 43 13.28 29.39 5.99
N ASP A 44 11.96 29.48 5.80
CA ASP A 44 11.02 30.26 6.61
C ASP A 44 10.35 29.42 7.73
N GLY A 45 10.86 28.22 8.03
CA GLY A 45 10.34 27.35 9.07
C GLY A 45 9.08 26.58 8.69
N ARG A 46 8.70 26.57 7.41
CA ARG A 46 7.58 25.77 6.88
C ARG A 46 8.03 24.49 6.21
N PHE A 47 7.14 23.51 6.12
CA PHE A 47 7.35 22.32 5.29
C PHE A 47 6.17 22.05 4.37
N ARG A 48 6.42 21.27 3.31
CA ARG A 48 5.44 20.82 2.31
C ARG A 48 5.56 19.33 2.07
N THR A 49 4.45 18.71 1.64
CA THR A 49 4.39 17.29 1.26
C THR A 49 3.79 17.11 -0.14
N SER A 50 4.14 16.01 -0.80
CA SER A 50 3.56 15.57 -2.08
C SER A 50 2.09 15.13 -1.89
N GLY A 51 1.16 16.10 -1.84
CA GLY A 51 -0.28 15.86 -1.62
C GLY A 51 -1.05 16.96 -0.88
N ALA A 52 -0.36 18.02 -0.46
CA ALA A 52 -0.93 19.22 0.18
C ALA A 52 -1.55 19.03 1.59
N THR A 53 -0.71 19.18 2.61
CA THR A 53 -1.02 20.04 3.77
C THR A 53 0.30 20.66 4.24
N ALA A 54 0.35 21.99 4.40
CA ALA A 54 1.57 22.71 4.74
C ALA A 54 1.58 23.10 6.22
N GLY A 55 2.68 22.79 6.90
CA GLY A 55 2.85 23.00 8.33
C GLY A 55 4.07 23.85 8.68
N ARG A 56 4.30 24.03 9.98
CA ARG A 56 5.56 24.56 10.52
C ARG A 56 6.41 23.42 11.07
N PHE A 57 7.72 23.57 11.02
CA PHE A 57 8.62 22.64 11.70
C PHE A 57 9.52 23.36 12.71
N THR A 58 9.86 22.67 13.79
CA THR A 58 10.92 23.07 14.71
C THR A 58 11.95 21.94 14.83
N VAL A 59 13.20 22.31 15.10
CA VAL A 59 14.31 21.38 15.31
C VAL A 59 15.02 21.75 16.61
N GLU A 60 15.01 20.86 17.58
CA GLU A 60 15.61 21.03 18.90
C GLU A 60 16.65 19.92 19.11
N GLY A 61 17.93 20.25 18.87
CA GLY A 61 18.99 19.24 18.77
C GLY A 61 18.71 18.25 17.64
N ASN A 62 18.56 16.97 17.97
CA ASN A 62 18.15 15.95 17.02
C ASN A 62 16.62 15.81 16.89
N ARG A 63 15.81 16.39 17.80
CA ARG A 63 14.35 16.25 17.73
C ARG A 63 13.79 17.13 16.62
N VAL A 64 12.95 16.55 15.76
CA VAL A 64 12.16 17.27 14.75
C VAL A 64 10.70 17.23 15.17
N VAL A 65 9.99 18.36 15.07
CA VAL A 65 8.55 18.43 15.31
C VAL A 65 7.88 19.08 14.11
N LEU A 66 6.82 18.47 13.60
CA LEU A 66 6.02 18.94 12.47
C LEU A 66 4.61 19.28 12.96
N ASP A 67 4.29 20.57 13.01
CA ASP A 67 2.95 21.05 13.30
C ASP A 67 2.18 21.29 11.99
N PHE A 68 1.14 20.50 11.75
CA PHE A 68 0.28 20.60 10.57
C PHE A 68 -0.78 21.71 10.67
N ASN A 69 -0.79 22.50 11.76
CA ASN A 69 -1.85 23.45 12.13
C ASN A 69 -3.23 22.81 12.38
N THR A 70 -3.28 21.48 12.57
CA THR A 70 -4.49 20.68 12.79
C THR A 70 -4.69 20.28 14.26
N GLY A 71 -3.87 20.80 15.17
CA GLY A 71 -3.88 20.42 16.59
C GLY A 71 -3.18 19.09 16.91
N LYS A 72 -2.59 18.42 15.92
CA LYS A 72 -1.74 17.23 16.12
C LYS A 72 -0.37 17.47 15.48
N ALA A 73 0.65 17.62 16.34
CA ALA A 73 2.04 17.62 15.88
C ALA A 73 2.53 16.18 15.70
N ARG A 74 3.29 15.93 14.63
CA ARG A 74 4.09 14.70 14.47
C ARG A 74 5.51 14.96 14.98
N THR A 75 6.13 13.96 15.58
CA THR A 75 7.51 14.03 16.06
C THR A 75 8.43 13.21 15.17
N GLY A 76 9.73 13.43 15.31
CA GLY A 76 10.75 12.68 14.60
C GLY A 76 12.13 12.98 15.14
N GLU A 77 13.12 12.36 14.52
CA GLU A 77 14.52 12.44 14.88
C GLU A 77 15.39 12.63 13.64
N ARG A 78 16.22 13.67 13.65
CA ARG A 78 17.30 13.87 12.70
C ARG A 78 18.43 12.88 13.02
N LEU A 79 18.66 11.95 12.11
CA LEU A 79 19.69 10.90 12.24
C LEU A 79 21.04 11.29 11.61
N GLY A 80 21.10 12.43 10.90
CA GLY A 80 22.32 12.95 10.28
C GLY A 80 22.08 14.31 9.59
N PRO A 81 23.02 14.82 8.78
CA PRO A 81 22.79 16.01 7.98
C PRO A 81 21.72 15.79 6.88
N ASP A 82 21.69 14.58 6.32
CA ASP A 82 20.88 14.24 5.14
C ASP A 82 19.78 13.21 5.43
N VAL A 83 19.54 12.83 6.69
CA VAL A 83 18.56 11.79 7.06
C VAL A 83 17.69 12.23 8.24
N VAL A 84 16.37 12.10 8.07
CA VAL A 84 15.35 12.36 9.10
C VAL A 84 14.44 11.15 9.24
N ARG A 85 14.20 10.68 10.46
CA ARG A 85 13.11 9.76 10.79
C ARG A 85 11.91 10.59 11.24
N LEU A 86 10.73 10.34 10.67
CA LEU A 86 9.47 10.94 11.10
C LEU A 86 8.55 9.83 11.61
N ASP A 87 7.94 10.06 12.76
CA ASP A 87 7.07 9.12 13.44
C ASP A 87 5.60 9.52 13.22
N ALA A 88 4.79 8.59 12.71
CA ALA A 88 3.39 8.80 12.36
C ALA A 88 2.58 7.55 12.69
N GLU A 89 1.57 7.69 13.55
CA GLU A 89 0.55 6.64 13.80
C GLU A 89 1.14 5.27 14.19
N GLY A 90 2.26 5.28 14.93
CA GLY A 90 2.96 4.07 15.39
C GLY A 90 4.05 3.55 14.45
N MET A 91 4.21 4.15 13.26
CA MET A 91 5.25 3.82 12.29
C MET A 91 6.34 4.90 12.24
N SER A 92 7.58 4.50 11.95
CA SER A 92 8.72 5.41 11.77
C SER A 92 9.27 5.30 10.35
N VAL A 93 9.23 6.39 9.58
CA VAL A 93 9.70 6.43 8.18
C VAL A 93 10.96 7.29 8.06
N ARG A 94 11.98 6.81 7.35
CA ARG A 94 13.22 7.56 7.07
C ARG A 94 13.12 8.29 5.74
N PHE A 95 13.51 9.56 5.74
CA PHE A 95 13.56 10.47 4.60
C PHE A 95 15.01 10.89 4.34
N TYR A 96 15.45 10.80 3.09
CA TYR A 96 16.82 11.06 2.63
C TYR A 96 16.87 12.30 1.75
N ARG A 97 17.83 13.19 2.00
CA ARG A 97 17.93 14.50 1.32
C ARG A 97 18.30 14.35 -0.16
N LEU A 98 17.45 14.88 -1.04
CA LEU A 98 17.65 14.85 -2.48
C LEU A 98 18.81 15.79 -2.86
N GLY A 99 19.78 15.28 -3.62
CA GLY A 99 20.95 16.03 -4.10
C GLY A 99 22.19 15.96 -3.19
N SER A 100 22.09 15.34 -2.02
CA SER A 100 23.27 15.05 -1.18
C SER A 100 24.00 13.79 -1.65
N ALA A 101 25.27 13.61 -1.27
CA ALA A 101 25.99 12.35 -1.50
C ALA A 101 25.29 11.14 -0.84
N ALA A 102 24.54 11.35 0.25
CA ALA A 102 23.69 10.31 0.85
C ALA A 102 22.51 9.85 -0.03
N ALA A 103 22.18 10.57 -1.12
CA ALA A 103 21.24 10.14 -2.16
C ALA A 103 21.93 9.46 -3.35
N GLN A 104 23.26 9.33 -3.33
CA GLN A 104 24.06 8.54 -4.27
C GLN A 104 24.66 7.35 -3.53
N THR A 105 23.89 6.28 -3.42
CA THR A 105 24.32 4.91 -3.08
C THR A 105 25.15 4.74 -1.78
N PRO A 106 24.65 4.01 -0.76
CA PRO A 106 25.52 3.39 0.22
C PRO A 106 26.32 2.28 -0.48
N GLU A 107 27.44 2.64 -1.11
CA GLU A 107 28.47 1.65 -1.44
C GLU A 107 29.04 1.13 -0.12
N ALA A 108 29.05 -0.18 0.04
CA ALA A 108 29.22 -0.79 1.34
C ALA A 108 30.68 -0.65 1.83
N THR A 109 30.86 0.05 2.97
CA THR A 109 31.85 -0.44 3.95
C THR A 109 31.36 -1.82 4.38
N GLN A 110 31.94 -2.86 3.80
CA GLN A 110 31.57 -4.24 4.10
C GLN A 110 31.90 -4.59 5.56
N ALA A 111 30.91 -4.41 6.44
CA ALA A 111 30.50 -5.55 7.24
C ALA A 111 30.28 -6.73 6.26
N PRO A 112 30.68 -7.98 6.62
CA PRO A 112 30.52 -9.12 5.72
C PRO A 112 29.10 -9.10 5.18
N PRO A 113 28.92 -9.16 3.84
CA PRO A 113 27.65 -8.80 3.21
C PRO A 113 26.53 -9.55 3.93
N PRO A 114 25.43 -8.86 4.33
CA PRO A 114 24.28 -9.58 4.85
C PRO A 114 23.98 -10.68 3.84
N PRO A 115 23.86 -11.96 4.28
CA PRO A 115 23.81 -13.09 3.38
C PRO A 115 22.76 -12.79 2.32
N PRO A 116 23.10 -12.89 1.02
CA PRO A 116 22.39 -12.22 -0.06
C PRO A 116 20.90 -12.48 0.12
N GLU A 117 20.14 -11.41 0.38
CA GLU A 117 18.72 -11.48 0.72
C GLU A 117 18.06 -12.39 -0.33
N PRO A 118 17.53 -13.56 0.09
CA PRO A 118 17.40 -14.70 -0.81
C PRO A 118 16.57 -14.29 -2.01
N ALA A 119 17.20 -14.35 -3.19
CA ALA A 119 16.68 -13.71 -4.40
C ALA A 119 15.22 -14.09 -4.59
N LYS A 120 14.32 -13.12 -4.42
CA LYS A 120 12.88 -13.37 -4.34
C LYS A 120 12.46 -14.19 -5.57
N PRO A 121 11.75 -15.32 -5.37
CA PRO A 121 11.47 -16.21 -6.48
C PRO A 121 10.66 -15.48 -7.56
N VAL A 122 11.11 -15.63 -8.80
CA VAL A 122 10.52 -14.97 -9.97
C VAL A 122 9.42 -15.87 -10.56
N PRO A 123 8.25 -15.34 -10.93
CA PRO A 123 7.21 -16.14 -11.58
C PRO A 123 7.67 -16.72 -12.91
N ASP A 124 7.44 -18.02 -13.10
CA ASP A 124 7.42 -18.64 -14.43
C ASP A 124 6.10 -18.26 -15.12
N ARG A 125 6.21 -17.35 -16.08
CA ARG A 125 5.07 -16.84 -16.87
C ARG A 125 4.56 -17.83 -17.92
N SER A 126 5.21 -18.98 -18.09
CA SER A 126 4.76 -20.06 -18.98
C SER A 126 3.76 -21.03 -18.32
N VAL A 127 3.58 -20.95 -16.99
CA VAL A 127 2.61 -21.77 -16.25
C VAL A 127 1.20 -21.56 -16.80
N PRO A 128 0.51 -22.61 -17.28
CA PRO A 128 -0.84 -22.49 -17.81
C PRO A 128 -1.82 -21.97 -16.76
N LEU A 129 -2.74 -21.09 -17.15
CA LEU A 129 -3.75 -20.51 -16.25
C LEU A 129 -4.61 -21.55 -15.52
N THR A 130 -4.74 -22.77 -16.08
CA THR A 130 -5.45 -23.91 -15.48
C THR A 130 -4.74 -24.54 -14.29
N GLN A 131 -3.46 -24.19 -14.03
CA GLN A 131 -2.68 -24.67 -12.89
C GLN A 131 -2.70 -23.69 -11.69
N TYR A 132 -3.36 -22.54 -11.82
CA TYR A 132 -3.47 -21.55 -10.74
C TYR A 132 -4.58 -21.98 -9.77
N THR A 133 -4.24 -22.08 -8.48
CA THR A 133 -5.18 -22.49 -7.43
C THR A 133 -6.23 -21.40 -7.21
N PRO A 134 -7.54 -21.68 -7.36
CA PRO A 134 -8.58 -20.69 -7.13
C PRO A 134 -8.74 -20.41 -5.63
N LEU A 135 -8.67 -19.13 -5.26
CA LEU A 135 -8.95 -18.60 -3.94
C LEU A 135 -10.38 -18.03 -3.96
N ALA A 136 -11.36 -18.93 -3.91
CA ALA A 136 -12.78 -18.60 -4.00
C ALA A 136 -13.44 -18.33 -2.65
N GLU A 137 -12.76 -18.60 -1.54
CA GLU A 137 -13.26 -18.32 -0.19
C GLU A 137 -12.89 -16.88 0.22
N PRO A 138 -13.78 -16.16 0.93
CA PRO A 138 -13.54 -14.79 1.36
C PRO A 138 -12.23 -14.57 2.12
N ASP A 139 -11.93 -15.49 3.04
CA ASP A 139 -10.80 -15.40 3.96
C ASP A 139 -9.54 -16.12 3.40
N ALA A 140 -9.58 -16.54 2.12
CA ALA A 140 -8.48 -17.30 1.50
C ALA A 140 -7.17 -16.52 1.41
N LEU A 141 -7.21 -15.19 1.34
CA LEU A 141 -6.02 -14.33 1.27
C LEU A 141 -5.33 -14.15 2.64
N PRO A 142 -6.05 -13.88 3.74
CA PRO A 142 -5.52 -14.06 5.10
C PRO A 142 -4.92 -15.45 5.32
N TRP A 143 -5.61 -16.51 4.91
CA TRP A 143 -5.09 -17.87 5.05
C TRP A 143 -3.86 -18.14 4.17
N LEU A 144 -3.74 -17.50 3.01
CA LEU A 144 -2.54 -17.58 2.18
C LEU A 144 -1.35 -16.90 2.87
N ALA A 145 -1.54 -15.70 3.44
CA ALA A 145 -0.50 -15.01 4.20
C ALA A 145 -0.07 -15.81 5.43
N ALA A 146 -1.03 -16.34 6.17
CA ALA A 146 -0.81 -17.25 7.29
C ALA A 146 -0.04 -18.52 6.87
N ALA A 147 -0.40 -19.12 5.73
CA ALA A 147 0.26 -20.32 5.21
C ALA A 147 1.71 -20.05 4.80
N PHE A 148 2.00 -18.88 4.23
CA PHE A 148 3.34 -18.53 3.75
C PHE A 148 4.26 -17.88 4.78
N SER A 149 3.74 -17.52 5.97
CA SER A 149 4.49 -16.90 7.06
C SER A 149 5.77 -17.69 7.39
N GLU A 150 6.90 -16.99 7.47
CA GLU A 150 8.21 -17.58 7.80
C GLU A 150 8.28 -18.11 9.25
N ARG A 151 7.38 -17.63 10.12
CA ARG A 151 7.24 -18.12 11.50
C ARG A 151 5.93 -18.90 11.69
N PRO A 152 5.92 -19.94 12.56
CA PRO A 152 4.68 -20.55 13.02
C PRO A 152 3.74 -19.52 13.66
N LEU A 153 2.45 -19.63 13.37
CA LEU A 153 1.40 -18.86 14.01
C LEU A 153 1.13 -19.39 15.41
N THR A 154 0.96 -18.49 16.36
CA THR A 154 0.44 -18.78 17.70
C THR A 154 -1.04 -19.22 17.64
N GLU A 155 -1.55 -19.84 18.71
CA GLU A 155 -2.97 -20.20 18.79
C GLU A 155 -3.87 -18.96 18.70
N ASP A 156 -3.50 -17.86 19.35
CA ASP A 156 -4.22 -16.59 19.27
C ASP A 156 -4.30 -16.06 17.83
N GLU A 157 -3.18 -16.09 17.08
CA GLU A 157 -3.17 -15.69 15.67
C GLU A 157 -4.01 -16.62 14.79
N LYS A 158 -4.02 -17.93 15.07
CA LYS A 158 -4.91 -18.89 14.38
C LYS A 158 -6.38 -18.63 14.70
N LEU A 159 -6.72 -18.25 15.93
CA LEU A 159 -8.08 -17.90 16.34
C LEU A 159 -8.59 -16.63 15.62
N LEU A 160 -7.73 -15.66 15.32
CA LEU A 160 -8.10 -14.48 14.52
C LEU A 160 -8.47 -14.81 13.06
N LEU A 161 -8.03 -15.96 12.54
CA LEU A 161 -8.38 -16.45 11.19
C LEU A 161 -9.70 -17.25 11.16
N LEU A 162 -10.32 -17.49 12.34
CA LEU A 162 -11.51 -18.34 12.48
C LEU A 162 -12.77 -17.51 12.75
N PRO A 163 -13.91 -17.83 12.10
CA PRO A 163 -15.19 -17.18 12.38
C PRO A 163 -15.59 -17.29 13.86
N GLY A 164 -15.61 -16.14 14.55
CA GLY A 164 -15.96 -16.05 15.97
C GLY A 164 -14.84 -16.39 16.94
N GLY A 165 -13.58 -16.54 16.48
CA GLY A 165 -12.41 -16.65 17.37
C GLY A 165 -11.93 -15.32 17.95
N GLU A 166 -12.27 -14.19 17.29
CA GLU A 166 -12.03 -12.84 17.81
C GLU A 166 -12.72 -12.62 19.17
N GLY A 167 -11.95 -12.35 20.23
CA GLY A 167 -12.49 -11.90 21.52
C GLY A 167 -13.13 -12.96 22.42
N VAL A 168 -12.94 -14.26 22.17
CA VAL A 168 -13.43 -15.32 23.05
C VAL A 168 -12.67 -15.33 24.38
N ALA A 169 -13.27 -14.69 25.40
CA ALA A 169 -12.70 -14.56 26.75
C ALA A 169 -12.99 -15.77 27.66
N ASP A 170 -13.99 -16.60 27.32
CA ASP A 170 -14.28 -17.86 28.03
C ASP A 170 -13.26 -18.93 27.61
N ALA A 171 -12.48 -19.41 28.58
CA ALA A 171 -11.42 -20.38 28.36
C ALA A 171 -11.93 -21.77 27.89
N PHE A 172 -13.13 -22.18 28.31
CA PHE A 172 -13.73 -23.43 27.86
C PHE A 172 -14.29 -23.28 26.44
N ALA A 173 -15.02 -22.19 26.17
CA ALA A 173 -15.52 -21.93 24.81
C ALA A 173 -14.37 -21.74 23.79
N ARG A 174 -13.26 -21.10 24.21
CA ARG A 174 -12.03 -21.03 23.42
C ARG A 174 -11.48 -22.44 23.15
N LYS A 175 -11.33 -23.27 24.19
CA LYS A 175 -10.83 -24.64 24.03
C LYS A 175 -11.70 -25.48 23.08
N ASP A 176 -13.02 -25.41 23.23
CA ASP A 176 -13.95 -26.14 22.36
C ASP A 176 -13.87 -25.67 20.89
N LEU A 177 -13.65 -24.37 20.67
CA LEU A 177 -13.44 -23.82 19.33
C LEU A 177 -12.09 -24.29 18.75
N VAL A 178 -11.02 -24.27 19.53
CA VAL A 178 -9.68 -24.79 19.17
C VAL A 178 -9.76 -26.26 18.77
N ASP A 179 -10.22 -27.13 19.67
CA ASP A 179 -10.30 -28.59 19.46
C ASP A 179 -11.12 -28.93 18.20
N ARG A 180 -12.17 -28.15 17.90
CA ARG A 180 -13.07 -28.35 16.76
C ARG A 180 -12.55 -27.79 15.43
N GLN A 181 -11.84 -26.67 15.43
CA GLN A 181 -11.53 -25.92 14.19
C GLN A 181 -10.05 -25.85 13.82
N LEU A 182 -9.12 -25.84 14.79
CA LEU A 182 -7.68 -25.75 14.46
C LEU A 182 -7.18 -26.91 13.57
N PRO A 183 -7.59 -28.18 13.75
CA PRO A 183 -7.13 -29.27 12.88
C PRO A 183 -7.50 -29.06 11.40
N ALA A 184 -8.67 -28.48 11.12
CA ALA A 184 -9.11 -28.16 9.78
C ALA A 184 -8.35 -26.95 9.20
N LEU A 185 -8.11 -25.91 10.02
CA LEU A 185 -7.30 -24.75 9.66
C LEU A 185 -5.86 -25.17 9.32
N ASP A 186 -5.20 -25.96 10.16
CA ASP A 186 -3.82 -26.40 9.92
C ASP A 186 -3.69 -27.24 8.65
N ALA A 187 -4.64 -28.15 8.39
CA ALA A 187 -4.70 -28.88 7.13
C ALA A 187 -4.91 -27.94 5.91
N ARG A 188 -5.69 -26.87 6.05
CA ARG A 188 -5.91 -25.85 5.01
C ARG A 188 -4.65 -25.03 4.74
N LEU A 189 -3.93 -24.61 5.79
CA LEU A 189 -2.66 -23.88 5.67
C LEU A 189 -1.59 -24.74 4.98
N GLU A 190 -1.46 -26.03 5.34
CA GLU A 190 -0.54 -26.96 4.67
C GLU A 190 -0.89 -27.29 3.22
N ALA A 191 -2.17 -27.18 2.83
CA ALA A 191 -2.59 -27.23 1.43
C ALA A 191 -2.24 -25.94 0.68
N LEU A 192 -2.47 -24.77 1.30
CA LEU A 192 -2.15 -23.47 0.71
C LEU A 192 -0.65 -23.24 0.54
N LYS A 193 0.19 -23.73 1.47
CA LYS A 193 1.68 -23.71 1.35
C LYS A 193 2.22 -24.29 0.05
N LYS A 194 1.48 -25.23 -0.57
CA LYS A 194 1.86 -25.89 -1.84
C LYS A 194 1.43 -25.09 -3.07
N SER A 195 0.56 -24.10 -2.90
CA SER A 195 -0.06 -23.31 -3.97
C SER A 195 0.75 -22.03 -4.24
N ARG A 196 1.83 -22.14 -5.03
CA ARG A 196 2.66 -21.00 -5.44
C ARG A 196 2.03 -20.12 -6.55
N TYR A 197 1.08 -20.65 -7.30
CA TYR A 197 0.31 -19.91 -8.31
C TYR A 197 -1.15 -19.89 -7.90
N VAL A 198 -1.73 -18.69 -7.79
CA VAL A 198 -3.05 -18.45 -7.21
C VAL A 198 -3.90 -17.54 -8.09
N ARG A 199 -5.21 -17.79 -8.13
CA ARG A 199 -6.19 -16.96 -8.83
C ARG A 199 -7.25 -16.47 -7.86
N PHE A 200 -7.49 -15.15 -7.84
CA PHE A 200 -8.55 -14.52 -7.06
C PHE A 200 -9.26 -13.44 -7.88
N THR A 201 -10.44 -13.03 -7.44
CA THR A 201 -11.23 -11.98 -8.12
C THR A 201 -11.02 -10.64 -7.43
N ALA A 202 -10.61 -9.63 -8.18
CA ALA A 202 -10.62 -8.23 -7.74
C ALA A 202 -11.69 -7.45 -8.50
N THR A 203 -12.15 -6.32 -7.95
CA THR A 203 -13.27 -5.54 -8.49
C THR A 203 -13.12 -4.04 -8.17
N THR A 204 -13.88 -3.19 -8.85
CA THR A 204 -14.14 -1.82 -8.40
C THR A 204 -15.58 -1.61 -7.95
N VAL A 205 -16.41 -2.65 -7.96
CA VAL A 205 -17.78 -2.58 -7.43
C VAL A 205 -17.74 -2.37 -5.90
N PRO A 206 -18.38 -1.31 -5.37
CA PRO A 206 -18.45 -1.07 -3.93
C PRO A 206 -19.09 -2.22 -3.14
N SER A 207 -18.58 -2.46 -1.93
CA SER A 207 -18.94 -3.57 -1.03
C SER A 207 -20.32 -3.47 -0.38
N ASN A 208 -21.15 -2.52 -0.82
CA ASN A 208 -22.53 -2.29 -0.40
C ASN A 208 -23.57 -2.73 -1.47
N GLY A 209 -23.17 -3.61 -2.39
CA GLY A 209 -24.04 -4.32 -3.34
C GLY A 209 -23.59 -5.77 -3.57
N ALA A 210 -24.35 -6.51 -4.39
CA ALA A 210 -24.29 -7.98 -4.52
C ALA A 210 -22.93 -8.61 -4.93
N ALA A 211 -21.90 -7.81 -5.20
CA ALA A 211 -20.53 -8.26 -5.39
C ALA A 211 -19.78 -8.53 -4.06
N ALA A 212 -20.27 -8.01 -2.93
CA ALA A 212 -19.78 -8.38 -1.60
C ALA A 212 -20.17 -9.82 -1.26
N ASP A 213 -21.39 -10.23 -1.62
CA ASP A 213 -22.01 -11.52 -1.30
C ASP A 213 -21.21 -12.71 -1.86
N ALA A 214 -20.62 -12.54 -3.05
CA ALA A 214 -19.84 -13.57 -3.73
C ALA A 214 -18.38 -13.69 -3.25
N ASN A 215 -17.86 -12.67 -2.56
CA ASN A 215 -16.45 -12.59 -2.13
C ASN A 215 -16.29 -12.45 -0.61
N GLY A 216 -17.38 -12.36 0.15
CA GLY A 216 -17.41 -12.14 1.59
C GLY A 216 -16.58 -10.92 2.06
N ALA A 217 -15.81 -11.09 3.13
CA ALA A 217 -15.20 -10.01 3.91
C ALA A 217 -14.04 -9.28 3.20
N GLY A 218 -14.38 -8.43 2.23
CA GLY A 218 -13.45 -7.46 1.62
C GLY A 218 -13.29 -7.66 0.12
N ALA A 219 -14.03 -6.89 -0.66
CA ALA A 219 -13.78 -6.78 -2.10
C ALA A 219 -12.37 -6.21 -2.34
N ILE A 220 -11.53 -6.95 -3.05
CA ILE A 220 -10.17 -6.51 -3.40
C ILE A 220 -10.28 -5.43 -4.47
N TRP A 221 -9.80 -4.23 -4.17
CA TRP A 221 -9.91 -3.08 -5.06
C TRP A 221 -8.93 -3.18 -6.23
N LEU A 222 -9.44 -3.10 -7.46
CA LEU A 222 -8.61 -3.07 -8.69
C LEU A 222 -7.91 -1.72 -8.93
N VAL A 223 -8.39 -0.64 -8.30
CA VAL A 223 -7.87 0.71 -8.47
C VAL A 223 -7.85 1.38 -7.11
N ASN A 224 -6.67 1.84 -6.69
CA ASN A 224 -6.48 2.49 -5.40
C ASN A 224 -7.17 3.88 -5.39
N GLY A 225 -7.78 4.26 -4.27
CA GLY A 225 -8.43 5.57 -4.09
C GLY A 225 -9.72 5.80 -4.90
N ALA A 226 -10.30 4.77 -5.53
CA ALA A 226 -11.49 4.88 -6.36
C ALA A 226 -12.79 5.09 -5.55
N SER A 227 -12.97 6.26 -4.95
CA SER A 227 -14.21 6.68 -4.28
C SER A 227 -15.43 6.54 -5.20
N GLY A 228 -16.35 5.64 -4.86
CA GLY A 228 -17.53 5.33 -5.68
C GLY A 228 -17.30 4.29 -6.79
N GLY A 229 -16.08 3.75 -6.93
CA GLY A 229 -15.80 2.54 -7.70
C GLY A 229 -15.86 2.63 -9.22
N ARG A 230 -16.19 3.78 -9.80
CA ARG A 230 -16.26 3.94 -11.26
C ARG A 230 -14.90 4.34 -11.84
N VAL A 231 -14.40 3.55 -12.78
CA VAL A 231 -13.19 3.79 -13.57
C VAL A 231 -13.56 4.51 -14.86
N VAL A 232 -12.89 5.61 -15.15
CA VAL A 232 -13.01 6.30 -16.45
C VAL A 232 -12.08 5.60 -17.43
N LEU A 233 -12.62 5.13 -18.55
CA LEU A 233 -11.83 4.79 -19.73
C LEU A 233 -11.57 6.10 -20.49
N GLU A 234 -10.34 6.37 -20.88
CA GLU A 234 -10.02 7.42 -21.86
C GLU A 234 -10.50 7.01 -23.27
N PRO A 235 -10.54 7.91 -24.27
CA PRO A 235 -10.89 7.54 -25.65
C PRO A 235 -10.03 6.38 -26.18
N TYR A 236 -10.62 5.49 -26.99
CA TYR A 236 -9.90 4.36 -27.56
C TYR A 236 -8.67 4.81 -28.37
N ASP A 237 -7.50 4.31 -27.99
CA ASP A 237 -6.24 4.50 -28.68
C ASP A 237 -6.15 3.53 -29.86
N LEU A 238 -6.22 4.07 -31.08
CA LEU A 238 -6.16 3.31 -32.33
C LEU A 238 -4.78 2.69 -32.61
N GLU A 239 -3.71 3.30 -32.12
CA GLU A 239 -2.33 2.82 -32.32
C GLU A 239 -2.01 1.69 -31.34
N ARG A 240 -2.34 1.89 -30.05
CA ARG A 240 -2.11 0.92 -28.97
C ARG A 240 -3.22 -0.14 -28.85
N LYS A 241 -4.32 0.02 -29.61
CA LYS A 241 -5.49 -0.86 -29.65
C LYS A 241 -6.08 -1.17 -28.27
N GLY A 242 -6.39 -0.12 -27.52
CA GLY A 242 -6.93 -0.25 -26.17
C GLY A 242 -7.43 1.06 -25.60
N PHE A 243 -8.02 0.98 -24.41
CA PHE A 243 -8.45 2.15 -23.65
C PHE A 243 -7.38 2.49 -22.60
N PRO A 244 -6.80 3.70 -22.59
CA PRO A 244 -6.00 4.13 -21.46
C PRO A 244 -6.88 4.19 -20.20
N VAL A 245 -6.30 3.77 -19.07
CA VAL A 245 -6.99 3.68 -17.77
C VAL A 245 -6.08 4.16 -16.63
N PRO A 246 -6.65 4.61 -15.49
CA PRO A 246 -5.91 4.69 -14.25
C PRO A 246 -5.21 3.36 -13.97
N CYS A 247 -3.90 3.38 -13.77
CA CYS A 247 -3.07 2.19 -13.65
C CYS A 247 -3.62 1.23 -12.58
N LEU A 248 -3.95 0.01 -12.98
CA LEU A 248 -4.58 -0.98 -12.12
C LEU A 248 -3.70 -1.29 -10.90
N ASN A 249 -4.26 -1.00 -9.72
CA ASN A 249 -3.73 -1.18 -8.37
C ASN A 249 -2.26 -0.82 -8.10
N ARG A 250 -1.72 0.20 -8.78
CA ARG A 250 -0.37 0.70 -8.49
C ARG A 250 -0.23 1.07 -7.00
N GLY A 251 0.57 0.30 -6.25
CA GLY A 251 0.82 0.51 -4.82
C GLY A 251 -0.39 0.32 -3.90
N GLY A 252 -1.37 -0.50 -4.27
CA GLY A 252 -2.55 -0.75 -3.43
C GLY A 252 -2.30 -1.67 -2.25
N LEU A 253 -2.98 -1.37 -1.14
CA LEU A 253 -3.05 -2.20 0.07
C LEU A 253 -4.48 -2.76 0.18
N ALA A 254 -4.62 -4.02 0.57
CA ALA A 254 -5.90 -4.59 0.96
C ALA A 254 -5.75 -5.18 2.37
N SER A 255 -6.53 -4.68 3.33
CA SER A 255 -6.59 -5.21 4.70
C SER A 255 -7.82 -6.07 4.86
N PHE A 256 -7.68 -7.16 5.61
CA PHE A 256 -8.73 -8.16 5.83
C PHE A 256 -9.07 -8.29 7.32
N ARG A 257 -10.14 -9.02 7.63
CA ARG A 257 -10.58 -9.26 9.02
C ARG A 257 -9.50 -10.00 9.84
N GLY A 258 -9.50 -9.84 11.16
CA GLY A 258 -8.49 -10.44 12.05
C GLY A 258 -7.16 -9.70 12.15
N GLY A 259 -6.97 -8.57 11.47
CA GLY A 259 -5.73 -7.75 11.56
C GLY A 259 -4.55 -8.28 10.75
N ALA A 260 -4.73 -9.36 9.99
CA ALA A 260 -3.76 -9.82 9.00
C ALA A 260 -3.69 -8.82 7.83
N ASN A 261 -2.69 -7.94 7.85
CA ASN A 261 -2.42 -6.95 6.81
C ASN A 261 -1.73 -7.59 5.60
N ALA A 262 -2.49 -8.43 4.87
CA ALA A 262 -2.09 -9.05 3.62
C ALA A 262 -1.90 -7.97 2.53
N THR A 263 -0.75 -7.29 2.51
CA THR A 263 -0.47 -6.26 1.50
C THR A 263 -0.28 -6.94 0.15
N PHE A 264 -1.12 -6.60 -0.83
CA PHE A 264 -1.08 -7.11 -2.20
C PHE A 264 -0.59 -6.04 -3.18
N PRO A 265 0.72 -5.71 -3.18
CA PRO A 265 1.29 -4.69 -4.04
C PRO A 265 1.46 -5.29 -5.44
N PHE A 266 0.36 -5.45 -6.17
CA PHE A 266 0.42 -5.82 -7.56
C PHE A 266 0.80 -4.58 -8.37
N ASP A 267 2.10 -4.25 -8.36
CA ASP A 267 2.65 -3.18 -9.20
C ASP A 267 2.58 -3.66 -10.66
N ALA A 268 1.48 -3.30 -11.30
CA ALA A 268 1.36 -3.28 -12.74
C ALA A 268 1.95 -1.92 -13.21
N PRO A 269 3.20 -1.87 -13.70
CA PRO A 269 3.76 -0.67 -14.34
C PRO A 269 2.97 -0.35 -15.62
N GLU A 270 3.46 0.55 -16.49
CA GLU A 270 2.74 1.13 -17.66
C GLU A 270 1.77 0.21 -18.44
N ARG A 271 2.04 -1.10 -18.53
CA ARG A 271 1.12 -2.13 -19.05
C ARG A 271 -0.25 -2.17 -18.36
N GLY A 272 -0.31 -1.97 -17.05
CA GLY A 272 -1.55 -1.88 -16.25
C GLY A 272 -2.31 -0.56 -16.41
N CYS A 273 -1.78 0.41 -17.16
CA CYS A 273 -2.43 1.69 -17.47
C CYS A 273 -3.12 1.68 -18.85
N LEU A 274 -3.18 0.52 -19.51
CA LEU A 274 -3.89 0.31 -20.78
C LEU A 274 -4.75 -0.95 -20.65
N LEU A 275 -6.00 -0.86 -21.08
CA LEU A 275 -6.91 -1.98 -21.23
C LEU A 275 -6.92 -2.42 -22.71
N PRO A 276 -6.17 -3.47 -23.11
CA PRO A 276 -6.03 -3.86 -24.51
C PRO A 276 -7.31 -4.52 -25.03
N VAL A 277 -7.88 -3.97 -26.11
CA VAL A 277 -9.11 -4.47 -26.75
C VAL A 277 -8.86 -4.50 -28.25
N ALA A 278 -8.16 -5.53 -28.72
CA ALA A 278 -7.71 -5.62 -30.11
C ALA A 278 -8.84 -5.91 -31.12
N ASP A 279 -9.99 -6.40 -30.66
CA ASP A 279 -11.20 -6.54 -31.48
C ASP A 279 -11.90 -5.18 -31.61
N GLU A 280 -11.93 -4.65 -32.84
CA GLU A 280 -12.60 -3.39 -33.14
C GLU A 280 -14.12 -3.43 -32.89
N ALA A 281 -14.78 -4.59 -32.98
CA ALA A 281 -16.20 -4.68 -32.69
C ALA A 281 -16.46 -4.44 -31.19
N ALA A 282 -15.74 -5.14 -30.31
CA ALA A 282 -15.75 -4.89 -28.87
C ALA A 282 -15.30 -3.45 -28.52
N ALA A 283 -14.25 -2.93 -29.16
CA ALA A 283 -13.79 -1.57 -28.94
C ALA A 283 -14.87 -0.53 -29.28
N ARG A 284 -15.58 -0.67 -30.41
CA ARG A 284 -16.68 0.25 -30.78
C ARG A 284 -17.84 0.22 -29.78
N VAL A 285 -18.18 -0.95 -29.23
CA VAL A 285 -19.19 -1.09 -28.17
C VAL A 285 -18.76 -0.34 -26.90
N LEU A 286 -17.52 -0.56 -26.46
CA LEU A 286 -16.96 0.09 -25.27
C LEU A 286 -16.81 1.61 -25.45
N GLU A 287 -16.37 2.09 -26.62
CA GLU A 287 -16.24 3.53 -26.93
C GLU A 287 -17.62 4.23 -26.96
N ALA A 288 -18.64 3.61 -27.56
CA ALA A 288 -20.00 4.13 -27.51
C ALA A 288 -20.56 4.16 -26.09
N ALA A 289 -20.30 3.13 -25.29
CA ALA A 289 -20.67 3.09 -23.88
C ALA A 289 -19.91 4.14 -23.05
N ARG A 290 -18.63 4.41 -23.36
CA ARG A 290 -17.78 5.39 -22.68
C ARG A 290 -18.36 6.79 -22.80
N VAL A 291 -18.74 7.19 -24.02
CA VAL A 291 -19.41 8.47 -24.30
C VAL A 291 -20.76 8.57 -23.57
N LYS A 292 -21.53 7.47 -23.50
CA LYS A 292 -22.85 7.44 -22.85
C LYS A 292 -22.80 7.53 -21.32
N PHE A 293 -21.89 6.80 -20.68
CA PHE A 293 -21.92 6.57 -19.23
C PHE A 293 -20.83 7.34 -18.45
N GLY A 294 -19.71 7.72 -19.08
CA GLY A 294 -18.61 8.44 -18.46
C GLY A 294 -17.78 7.66 -17.42
N GLY A 295 -18.07 6.37 -17.19
CA GLY A 295 -17.30 5.53 -16.27
C GLY A 295 -17.94 4.16 -16.02
N PHE A 296 -17.14 3.18 -15.63
CA PHE A 296 -17.49 1.76 -15.57
C PHE A 296 -17.09 1.10 -14.26
N TYR A 297 -17.72 -0.02 -13.92
CA TYR A 297 -17.16 -0.93 -12.93
C TYR A 297 -16.31 -1.98 -13.62
N LEU A 298 -15.20 -2.36 -13.00
CA LEU A 298 -14.33 -3.44 -13.49
C LEU A 298 -14.40 -4.63 -12.53
N ARG A 299 -14.29 -5.84 -13.08
CA ARG A 299 -13.98 -7.07 -12.34
C ARG A 299 -12.82 -7.74 -13.05
N ALA A 300 -11.84 -8.29 -12.34
CA ALA A 300 -10.77 -9.04 -12.96
C ALA A 300 -10.46 -10.32 -12.20
N ASP A 301 -10.22 -11.39 -12.95
CA ASP A 301 -9.49 -12.54 -12.42
C ASP A 301 -8.00 -12.18 -12.42
N VAL A 302 -7.41 -12.10 -11.24
CA VAL A 302 -5.99 -11.84 -11.01
C VAL A 302 -5.27 -13.18 -10.90
N TYR A 303 -4.33 -13.42 -11.81
CA TYR A 303 -3.45 -14.58 -11.81
C TYR A 303 -2.08 -14.14 -11.29
N ALA A 304 -1.69 -14.64 -10.12
CA ALA A 304 -0.50 -14.19 -9.42
C ALA A 304 0.35 -15.35 -8.91
N PHE A 305 1.64 -15.06 -8.71
CA PHE A 305 2.61 -15.93 -8.06
C PHE A 305 2.88 -15.45 -6.64
N VAL A 306 2.99 -16.37 -5.69
CA VAL A 306 3.30 -16.08 -4.29
C VAL A 306 4.81 -16.09 -4.08
N ALA A 307 5.40 -14.90 -3.99
CA ALA A 307 6.84 -14.72 -3.84
C ALA A 307 7.34 -14.95 -2.41
N GLY A 308 6.53 -14.64 -1.41
CA GLY A 308 6.85 -14.81 0.02
C GLY A 308 5.77 -14.23 0.92
N ALA A 309 6.02 -14.20 2.23
CA ALA A 309 5.17 -13.50 3.19
C ALA A 309 5.98 -13.01 4.40
N ASN A 310 5.79 -11.74 4.77
CA ASN A 310 6.50 -11.06 5.84
C ASN A 310 5.48 -10.49 6.83
N ASP A 311 5.54 -10.88 8.11
CA ASP A 311 4.75 -10.34 9.24
C ASP A 311 3.30 -9.94 8.90
N GLY A 312 2.51 -10.92 8.47
CA GLY A 312 1.09 -10.76 8.15
C GLY A 312 0.78 -10.29 6.71
N SER A 313 1.80 -9.89 5.95
CA SER A 313 1.73 -9.57 4.53
C SER A 313 2.10 -10.76 3.64
N VAL A 314 1.49 -10.88 2.45
CA VAL A 314 1.88 -11.87 1.42
C VAL A 314 2.24 -11.18 0.12
N GLU A 315 3.47 -11.37 -0.34
CA GLU A 315 3.97 -10.72 -1.55
C GLU A 315 3.50 -11.50 -2.78
N LEU A 316 2.54 -10.93 -3.52
CA LEU A 316 2.08 -11.47 -4.78
C LEU A 316 2.66 -10.68 -5.95
N VAL A 317 3.29 -11.41 -6.88
CA VAL A 317 3.69 -10.87 -8.18
C VAL A 317 2.60 -11.22 -9.19
N PRO A 318 1.87 -10.23 -9.74
CA PRO A 318 0.86 -10.51 -10.75
C PRO A 318 1.54 -10.96 -12.06
N VAL A 319 0.94 -11.95 -12.71
CA VAL A 319 1.40 -12.46 -14.03
C VAL A 319 0.42 -12.02 -15.11
N ARG A 320 -0.89 -12.07 -14.81
CA ARG A 320 -1.95 -11.72 -15.76
C ARG A 320 -3.20 -11.21 -15.05
N LEU A 321 -3.88 -10.27 -15.69
CA LEU A 321 -5.23 -9.82 -15.33
C LEU A 321 -6.18 -10.16 -16.49
N VAL A 322 -7.30 -10.82 -16.22
CA VAL A 322 -8.41 -10.95 -17.18
C VAL A 322 -9.54 -10.03 -16.71
N VAL A 323 -9.57 -8.82 -17.28
CA VAL A 323 -10.43 -7.71 -16.86
C VAL A 323 -11.72 -7.68 -17.68
N SER A 324 -12.86 -7.75 -17.00
CA SER A 324 -14.20 -7.55 -17.56
C SER A 324 -14.70 -6.14 -17.24
N VAL A 325 -15.14 -5.42 -18.27
CA VAL A 325 -15.83 -4.12 -18.15
C VAL A 325 -17.32 -4.39 -17.97
N LEU A 326 -17.89 -3.94 -16.86
CA LEU A 326 -19.28 -4.22 -16.49
C LEU A 326 -20.20 -3.10 -16.98
N ASP A 327 -21.44 -3.44 -17.36
CA ASP A 327 -22.44 -2.45 -17.79
C ASP A 327 -22.84 -1.54 -16.61
N PRO A 328 -22.64 -0.20 -16.70
CA PRO A 328 -23.08 0.73 -15.67
C PRO A 328 -24.60 0.80 -15.49
N ALA A 329 -25.37 0.36 -16.49
CA ALA A 329 -26.83 0.30 -16.42
C ALA A 329 -27.37 -0.96 -15.73
N ASP A 330 -26.54 -1.98 -15.49
CA ASP A 330 -26.91 -3.18 -14.74
C ASP A 330 -26.59 -2.98 -13.24
N PRO A 331 -27.60 -2.76 -12.36
CA PRO A 331 -27.37 -2.58 -10.92
C PRO A 331 -26.91 -3.86 -10.21
N GLY A 332 -27.02 -5.03 -10.85
CA GLY A 332 -26.46 -6.28 -10.36
C GLY A 332 -25.00 -6.49 -10.75
N HIS A 333 -24.46 -5.66 -11.67
CA HIS A 333 -23.11 -5.74 -12.20
C HIS A 333 -22.74 -7.14 -12.71
N ARG A 334 -23.66 -7.79 -13.42
CA ARG A 334 -23.52 -9.15 -13.98
C ARG A 334 -23.21 -9.11 -15.48
N THR A 335 -23.71 -8.09 -16.16
CA THR A 335 -23.57 -7.86 -17.60
C THR A 335 -22.17 -7.35 -17.91
N VAL A 336 -21.47 -8.04 -18.81
CA VAL A 336 -20.13 -7.69 -19.29
C VAL A 336 -20.26 -7.07 -20.68
N LEU A 337 -19.73 -5.85 -20.86
CA LEU A 337 -19.69 -5.15 -22.14
C LEU A 337 -18.46 -5.51 -22.99
N GLY A 338 -17.38 -5.98 -22.35
CA GLY A 338 -16.17 -6.42 -23.01
C GLY A 338 -15.15 -6.97 -22.02
N THR A 339 -14.19 -7.72 -22.53
CA THR A 339 -13.12 -8.35 -21.73
C THR A 339 -11.77 -8.06 -22.38
N ALA A 340 -10.76 -7.83 -21.55
CA ALA A 340 -9.37 -7.58 -21.94
C ALA A 340 -8.42 -8.46 -21.11
N SER A 341 -7.31 -8.87 -21.70
CA SER A 341 -6.24 -9.61 -21.02
C SER A 341 -4.99 -8.75 -20.94
N VAL A 342 -4.55 -8.42 -19.73
CA VAL A 342 -3.32 -7.66 -19.49
C VAL A 342 -2.24 -8.62 -19.03
N GLU A 343 -1.17 -8.76 -19.82
CA GLU A 343 0.06 -9.44 -19.43
C GLU A 343 0.96 -8.45 -18.67
N LEU A 344 1.55 -8.87 -17.55
CA LEU A 344 2.39 -8.04 -16.70
C LEU A 344 3.80 -8.62 -16.65
#